data_AF-A0A061HYZ2-F1
#
_entry.id   AF-A0A061HYZ2-F1
#
_cell.length_a   1.000
_cell.length_b   1.000
_cell.length_c   1.000
_cell.angle_alpha   90.00
_cell.angle_beta   90.00
_cell.angle_gamma   90.00
#
_symmetry.space_group_name_H-M   'P 1'
#
loop_
_entity.id
_entity.type
_entity.pdbx_description
1 polymer ?
#
loop_
_entity_poly.entity_id
_entity_poly.type
_entity_poly.pdbx_seq_one_letter_code
_entity_poly.pdbx_strand_id
1 'polypeptide(L)'
;MYLQVYTVGPDYAHAEARKSPALDGKVERDSEGKEVRYPVMLTAMEKLVARKVCVAFKQTVCGFDLLRANGHSFVCDVNGFSFVKNSMKYYDDCAKILG
;
A
#
# COMPACT_ATOMS: atom_id res chain seq x y z
N MET A 1 -4.38 13.05 0.41
CA MET A 1 -4.10 11.67 0.89
C MET A 1 -3.01 11.08 0.01
N TYR A 2 -2.29 10.09 0.51
CA TYR A 2 -1.39 9.24 -0.28
C TYR A 2 -1.77 7.78 -0.08
N LEU A 3 -1.41 6.92 -1.02
CA LEU A 3 -1.72 5.49 -0.95
C LEU A 3 -0.46 4.74 -0.54
N GLN A 4 -0.60 3.83 0.42
CA GLN A 4 0.39 2.80 0.71
C GLN A 4 -0.06 1.49 0.07
N VAL A 5 0.83 0.89 -0.70
CA VAL A 5 0.57 -0.36 -1.43
C VAL A 5 1.53 -1.44 -0.94
N TYR A 6 1.00 -2.64 -0.72
CA TYR A 6 1.71 -3.78 -0.16
C TYR A 6 1.54 -4.99 -1.08
N THR A 7 2.62 -5.43 -1.71
CA THR A 7 2.63 -6.63 -2.56
C THR A 7 2.94 -7.87 -1.75
N VAL A 8 2.36 -9.00 -2.17
CA VAL A 8 2.79 -10.34 -1.76
C VAL A 8 2.90 -11.18 -3.03
N GLY A 9 4.09 -11.16 -3.62
CA GLY A 9 4.29 -11.59 -5.00
C GLY A 9 3.75 -10.58 -6.02
N PRO A 10 3.96 -10.84 -7.31
CA PRO A 10 3.66 -9.89 -8.39
C PRO A 10 2.16 -9.72 -8.69
N ASP A 11 1.32 -10.64 -8.24
CA ASP A 11 -0.10 -10.73 -8.63
C ASP A 11 -1.08 -10.42 -7.49
N TYR A 12 -0.57 -10.14 -6.29
CA TYR A 12 -1.36 -9.68 -5.15
C TYR A 12 -0.85 -8.33 -4.65
N ALA A 13 -1.79 -7.40 -4.44
CA ALA A 13 -1.50 -6.11 -3.82
C ALA A 13 -2.68 -5.64 -2.96
N HIS A 14 -2.39 -5.26 -1.72
CA HIS A 14 -3.30 -4.56 -0.81
C HIS A 14 -2.99 -3.06 -0.84
N ALA A 15 -4.00 -2.20 -0.77
CA ALA A 15 -3.81 -0.75 -0.76
C ALA A 15 -4.72 -0.05 0.25
N GLU A 16 -4.16 0.91 0.95
CA GLU A 16 -4.85 1.78 1.90
C GLU A 16 -4.38 3.23 1.71
N ALA A 17 -5.29 4.19 1.89
CA ALA A 17 -4.98 5.61 1.87
C ALA A 17 -4.85 6.17 3.29
N ARG A 18 -3.93 7.11 3.44
CA ARG A 18 -3.73 7.88 4.67
C ARG A 18 -3.70 9.38 4.37
N LYS A 19 -3.97 10.19 5.39
CA LYS A 19 -3.78 11.64 5.30
C LYS A 19 -2.31 11.93 5.02
N SER A 20 -2.05 12.82 4.05
CA SER A 20 -0.66 13.20 3.74
C SER A 20 -0.12 14.10 4.84
N PRO A 21 1.10 13.85 5.36
CA PRO A 21 1.72 14.73 6.34
C PRO A 21 1.98 16.13 5.79
N ALA A 22 2.07 16.28 4.46
CA ALA A 22 2.27 17.56 3.79
C ALA A 22 1.07 18.54 3.88
N LEU A 23 -0.09 18.09 4.38
CA LEU A 23 -1.25 18.95 4.55
C LEU A 23 -1.12 19.87 5.78
N ASP A 24 -0.94 19.28 6.96
CA ASP A 24 -0.88 20.02 8.23
C ASP A 24 0.00 19.33 9.30
N GLY A 25 0.65 18.21 8.97
CA GLY A 25 1.44 17.41 9.92
C GLY A 25 0.63 16.70 11.02
N LYS A 26 -0.71 16.81 11.05
CA LYS A 26 -1.54 16.22 12.10
C LYS A 26 -2.05 14.84 11.68
N VAL A 27 -1.62 13.81 12.42
CA VAL A 27 -2.10 12.44 12.26
C VAL A 27 -3.55 12.32 12.70
N GLU A 28 -4.41 11.85 11.80
CA GLU A 28 -5.80 11.51 12.13
C GLU A 28 -5.84 10.17 12.85
N ARG A 29 -6.53 10.13 13.99
CA ARG A 29 -6.67 8.94 14.82
C ARG A 29 -8.14 8.60 15.08
N ASP A 30 -8.44 7.32 15.14
CA ASP A 30 -9.76 6.81 15.55
C ASP A 30 -9.95 6.86 17.08
N SER A 31 -11.09 6.38 17.56
CA SER A 31 -11.42 6.33 18.99
C SER A 31 -10.50 5.41 19.81
N GLU A 32 -9.78 4.50 19.18
CA GLU A 32 -8.78 3.62 19.81
C GLU A 32 -7.36 4.21 19.74
N GLY A 33 -7.20 5.40 19.16
CA GLY A 33 -5.92 6.07 18.97
C GLY A 33 -5.10 5.53 17.81
N LYS A 34 -5.63 4.67 16.95
CA LYS A 34 -4.93 4.15 15.76
C LYS A 34 -5.02 5.16 14.61
N GLU A 35 -4.00 5.21 13.77
CA GLU A 35 -4.00 6.06 12.57
C GLU A 35 -5.12 5.64 11.62
N VAL A 36 -5.94 6.60 11.19
CA VAL A 36 -7.07 6.36 10.28
C VAL A 36 -6.55 5.96 8.90
N ARG A 37 -7.11 4.87 8.37
CA ARG A 37 -6.79 4.29 7.06
C ARG A 37 -8.07 4.06 6.29
N TYR A 38 -8.04 4.40 5.00
CA TYR A 38 -9.18 4.21 4.11
C TYR A 38 -8.86 3.08 3.12
N PRO A 39 -9.71 2.06 2.96
CA PRO A 39 -9.46 1.00 1.99
C PRO A 39 -9.46 1.57 0.58
N VAL A 40 -8.54 1.09 -0.28
CA VAL A 40 -8.45 1.54 -1.66
C VAL A 40 -8.41 0.37 -2.63
N MET A 41 -9.29 0.44 -3.63
CA MET A 41 -9.17 -0.41 -4.81
C MET A 41 -8.17 0.20 -5.79
N LEU A 42 -7.13 -0.57 -6.13
CA LEU A 42 -6.19 -0.21 -7.18
C LEU A 42 -6.84 -0.33 -8.55
N THR A 43 -6.59 0.64 -9.41
CA THR A 43 -6.94 0.58 -10.83
C THR A 43 -6.09 -0.49 -11.54
N ALA A 44 -6.49 -0.87 -12.76
CA ALA A 44 -5.71 -1.81 -13.58
C ALA A 44 -4.26 -1.33 -13.80
N MET A 45 -4.07 -0.02 -14.03
CA MET A 45 -2.74 0.56 -14.22
C MET A 45 -1.90 0.51 -12.94
N GLU A 46 -2.49 0.77 -11.78
CA GLU A 46 -1.78 0.70 -10.50
C GLU A 46 -1.43 -0.73 -10.10
N LYS A 47 -2.27 -1.71 -10.44
CA LYS A 47 -1.93 -3.13 -10.28
C LYS A 47 -0.73 -3.52 -11.14
N LEU A 48 -0.65 -3.00 -12.37
CA LEU A 48 0.51 -3.19 -13.24
C LEU A 48 1.77 -2.53 -12.64
N VAL A 49 1.64 -1.37 -12.01
CA VAL A 49 2.73 -0.72 -11.28
C VAL A 49 3.18 -1.58 -10.09
N ALA A 50 2.26 -2.09 -9.28
CA ALA A 50 2.56 -2.98 -8.15
C ALA A 50 3.35 -4.22 -8.60
N ARG A 51 2.92 -4.87 -9.69
CA ARG A 51 3.64 -5.98 -10.32
C ARG A 51 5.06 -5.58 -10.71
N LYS A 52 5.22 -4.42 -11.37
CA LYS A 52 6.54 -3.91 -11.80
C LYS A 52 7.45 -3.63 -10.62
N VAL A 53 6.96 -3.00 -9.55
CA VAL A 53 7.74 -2.72 -8.33
C VAL A 53 8.22 -4.02 -7.69
N CYS A 54 7.32 -4.99 -7.45
CA CYS A 54 7.69 -6.29 -6.86
C CYS A 54 8.80 -7.00 -7.66
N VAL A 55 8.64 -7.08 -9.00
CA VAL A 55 9.61 -7.76 -9.88
C VAL A 55 10.93 -6.99 -10.00
N ALA A 56 10.87 -5.66 -10.17
CA ALA A 56 12.06 -4.84 -10.38
C ALA A 56 12.97 -4.81 -9.14
N PHE A 57 12.38 -4.71 -7.94
CA PHE A 57 13.13 -4.70 -6.68
C PHE A 57 13.43 -6.10 -6.15
N LYS A 58 12.93 -7.16 -6.82
CA LYS A 58 13.10 -8.57 -6.41
C LYS A 58 12.65 -8.83 -4.97
N GLN A 59 11.56 -8.19 -4.56
CA GLN A 59 11.01 -8.29 -3.23
C GLN A 59 9.57 -8.80 -3.31
N THR A 60 9.36 -10.06 -2.91
CA THR A 60 8.03 -10.69 -2.89
C THR A 60 7.08 -9.92 -1.99
N VAL A 61 7.51 -9.63 -0.76
CA VAL A 61 6.79 -8.75 0.16
C VAL A 61 7.41 -7.36 0.02
N CYS A 62 6.65 -6.40 -0.51
CA CYS A 62 7.17 -5.06 -0.80
C CYS A 62 6.10 -3.99 -0.53
N GLY A 63 6.46 -2.96 0.25
CA GLY A 63 5.68 -1.77 0.48
C GLY A 63 6.18 -0.60 -0.38
N PHE A 64 5.28 0.17 -0.96
CA PHE A 64 5.61 1.38 -1.72
C PHE A 64 4.46 2.40 -1.67
N ASP A 65 4.79 3.66 -1.90
CA ASP A 65 3.83 4.77 -1.83
C ASP A 65 3.45 5.27 -3.23
N LEU A 66 2.15 5.51 -3.43
CA LEU A 66 1.58 6.09 -4.64
C LEU A 66 0.92 7.44 -4.36
N LEU A 67 1.16 8.38 -5.26
CA LEU A 67 0.44 9.64 -5.36
C LEU A 67 -0.48 9.61 -6.58
N ARG A 68 -1.78 9.77 -6.36
CA ARG A 68 -2.74 10.03 -7.43
C ARG A 68 -2.82 11.54 -7.66
N ALA A 69 -2.36 12.00 -8.82
CA ALA A 69 -2.36 13.43 -9.18
C ALA A 69 -2.66 13.59 -10.67
N ASN A 70 -3.52 14.55 -11.02
CA ASN A 70 -3.86 14.89 -12.40
C ASN A 70 -4.29 13.69 -13.26
N GLY A 71 -5.04 12.74 -12.69
CA GLY A 71 -5.48 11.53 -13.39
C GLY A 71 -4.42 10.43 -13.56
N HIS A 72 -3.21 10.63 -13.03
CA HIS A 72 -2.11 9.67 -13.07
C HIS A 72 -1.73 9.19 -11.67
N SER A 73 -0.99 8.07 -11.61
CA SER A 73 -0.46 7.50 -10.37
C SER A 73 1.06 7.44 -10.45
N PHE A 74 1.73 8.02 -9.46
CA PHE A 74 3.18 8.14 -9.39
C PHE A 74 3.72 7.41 -8.17
N VAL A 75 4.73 6.55 -8.35
CA VAL A 75 5.47 5.97 -7.23
C VAL A 75 6.43 7.03 -6.70
N CYS A 76 6.30 7.38 -5.42
CA CYS A 76 7.18 8.37 -4.79
C CYS A 76 8.16 7.76 -3.78
N ASP A 77 7.89 6.55 -3.28
CA ASP A 77 8.76 5.87 -2.33
C ASP A 77 8.63 4.34 -2.46
N VAL A 78 9.71 3.60 -2.24
CA VAL A 78 9.75 2.13 -2.22
C VAL A 78 10.48 1.68 -0.96
N ASN A 79 9.73 1.13 -0.01
CA ASN A 79 10.19 0.80 1.34
C ASN A 79 10.81 -0.61 1.44
N GLY A 80 10.55 -1.47 0.46
CA GLY A 80 10.90 -2.88 0.51
C GLY A 80 10.06 -3.66 1.50
N PHE A 81 10.64 -4.59 2.28
CA PHE A 81 9.86 -5.52 3.09
C PHE A 81 8.94 -4.79 4.08
N SER A 82 7.62 -4.93 3.89
CA SER A 82 6.61 -4.25 4.71
C SER A 82 5.30 -5.02 4.74
N PHE A 83 4.68 -5.11 5.92
CA PHE A 83 3.39 -5.75 6.11
C PHE A 83 2.28 -4.75 6.45
N VAL A 84 1.07 -5.06 5.99
CA VAL A 84 -0.15 -4.39 6.43
C VAL A 84 -0.39 -4.71 7.91
N LYS A 85 -0.89 -3.72 8.65
CA LYS A 85 -1.22 -3.86 10.07
C LYS A 85 -2.73 -3.91 10.25
N ASN A 86 -3.21 -4.63 11.25
CA ASN A 86 -4.62 -4.66 11.66
C ASN A 86 -5.59 -5.14 10.56
N SER A 87 -5.16 -6.05 9.68
CA SER A 87 -6.00 -6.63 8.63
C SER A 87 -5.90 -8.15 8.64
N MET A 88 -6.89 -8.82 9.25
CA MET A 88 -6.91 -10.28 9.34
C MET A 88 -6.91 -10.93 7.96
N LYS A 89 -7.71 -10.38 7.04
CA LYS A 89 -7.72 -10.82 5.64
C LYS A 89 -6.34 -10.75 4.99
N TYR A 90 -5.59 -9.67 5.22
CA TYR A 90 -4.23 -9.57 4.69
C TYR A 90 -3.32 -10.66 5.27
N TYR A 91 -3.43 -10.95 6.57
CA TYR A 91 -2.65 -12.02 7.19
C TYR A 91 -2.95 -13.38 6.58
N ASP A 92 -4.23 -13.72 6.41
CA ASP A 92 -4.65 -14.97 5.79
C ASP A 92 -4.18 -15.07 4.33
N ASP A 93 -4.40 -14.02 3.54
CA ASP A 93 -4.00 -13.97 2.13
C ASP A 93 -2.47 -14.06 1.99
N CYS A 94 -1.72 -13.31 2.81
CA CYS A 94 -0.27 -13.28 2.78
C CYS A 94 0.34 -14.62 3.19
N ALA A 95 -0.17 -15.24 4.27
CA ALA A 95 0.29 -16.54 4.71
C ALA A 95 0.07 -17.59 3.62
N LYS A 96 -1.13 -17.63 3.04
CA LYS A 96 -1.48 -18.58 1.96
C LYS A 96 -0.61 -18.43 0.70
N ILE A 97 -0.19 -17.21 0.37
CA ILE A 97 0.66 -16.97 -0.80
C ILE A 97 2.12 -17.37 -0.54
N LEU A 98 2.61 -17.17 0.69
CA LEU A 98 4.01 -17.42 1.04
C LEU A 98 4.29 -18.89 1.43
N GLY A 99 3.32 -19.62 1.97
CA GLY A 99 3.48 -21.01 2.39
C GLY A 99 2.56 -21.36 3.55
#